data_AF-A0A556P6F6-F1
#
_entry.id   AF-A0A556P6F6-F1
#
_cell.length_a   1.000
_cell.length_b   1.000
_cell.length_c   1.000
_cell.angle_alpha   90.00
_cell.angle_beta   90.00
_cell.angle_gamma   90.00
#
_symmetry.space_group_name_H-M   'P 1'
#
loop_
_entity.id
_entity.type
_entity.pdbx_description
1 polymer ?
#
loop_
_entity_poly.entity_id
_entity_poly.type
_entity_poly.pdbx_seq_one_letter_code
_entity_poly.pdbx_strand_id
1 'polypeptide(L)'
;MTIVLCIVIFYINYKYYAGVIGMGFFSQLIGLSLFYSVYGLFKKEKSRRINFVNGGIITLIIIMFVIAIPDYTYKESRQIVASDYLGQKNTDTVDMPILDKKTVPTNSSSSWLLYDQLYYVGIKDDQQNQMLYYAVDPIQGRILKLDQPFW
;
A
#
# COMPACT_ATOMS: atom_id res chain seq x y z
N MET A 1 -1.34 19.38 12.80
CA MET A 1 -0.39 18.83 11.80
C MET A 1 -0.37 17.31 11.82
N THR A 2 -0.07 16.66 12.95
CA THR A 2 -0.03 15.19 13.06
C THR A 2 -1.31 14.51 12.56
N ILE A 3 -2.50 14.97 12.99
CA ILE A 3 -3.79 14.40 12.54
C ILE A 3 -3.93 14.47 11.02
N VAL A 4 -3.59 15.60 10.40
CA VAL A 4 -3.65 15.79 8.94
C VAL A 4 -2.71 14.80 8.25
N LEU A 5 -1.48 14.66 8.75
CA LEU A 5 -0.50 13.69 8.22
C LEU A 5 -1.04 12.25 8.30
N CYS A 6 -1.70 11.88 9.40
CA CYS A 6 -2.29 10.54 9.56
C CYS A 6 -3.37 10.28 8.51
N ILE A 7 -4.26 11.25 8.31
CA ILE A 7 -5.34 11.15 7.32
C ILE A 7 -4.75 11.00 5.92
N VAL A 8 -3.71 11.77 5.59
CA VAL A 8 -3.04 11.71 4.29
C VAL A 8 -2.37 10.34 4.07
N ILE A 9 -1.59 9.85 5.02
CA ILE A 9 -0.92 8.54 4.94
C ILE A 9 -1.96 7.41 4.79
N PHE A 10 -3.00 7.43 5.61
CA PHE A 10 -4.06 6.42 5.56
C PHE A 10 -4.81 6.46 4.23
N TYR A 11 -5.17 7.66 3.76
CA TYR A 11 -5.85 7.85 2.48
C TYR A 11 -5.01 7.34 1.32
N ILE A 12 -3.72 7.69 1.28
CA ILE A 12 -2.81 7.25 0.20
C ILE A 12 -2.69 5.72 0.21
N ASN A 13 -2.42 5.12 1.37
CA ASN A 13 -2.28 3.67 1.49
C ASN A 13 -3.56 2.94 1.07
N TYR A 14 -4.73 3.39 1.55
CA TYR A 14 -6.00 2.76 1.23
C TYR A 14 -6.41 2.95 -0.25
N LYS A 15 -6.23 4.15 -0.79
CA LYS A 15 -6.71 4.50 -2.13
C LYS A 15 -5.82 3.95 -3.25
N TYR A 16 -4.50 4.02 -3.09
CA TYR A 16 -3.55 3.70 -4.16
C TYR A 16 -2.85 2.36 -3.97
N TYR A 17 -2.55 1.99 -2.74
CA TYR A 17 -1.75 0.81 -2.41
C TYR A 17 -2.56 -0.32 -1.76
N ALA A 18 -3.89 -0.22 -1.75
CA ALA A 18 -4.81 -1.24 -1.24
C ALA A 18 -4.49 -1.75 0.18
N GLY A 19 -3.83 -0.94 1.02
CA GLY A 19 -3.47 -1.33 2.38
C GLY A 19 -2.17 -2.13 2.52
N VAL A 20 -1.36 -2.25 1.46
CA VAL A 20 -0.07 -2.98 1.49
C VAL A 20 0.94 -2.33 2.43
N ILE A 21 0.89 -1.01 2.65
CA ILE A 21 1.82 -0.34 3.57
C ILE A 21 1.45 -0.72 5.02
N GLY A 22 2.43 -1.22 5.76
CA GLY A 22 2.32 -1.74 7.12
C GLY A 22 1.97 -0.66 8.14
N MET A 23 0.69 -0.34 8.27
CA MET A 23 0.21 0.73 9.16
C MET A 23 0.47 0.46 10.65
N GLY A 24 0.75 -0.78 11.06
CA GLY A 24 1.05 -1.12 12.45
C GLY A 24 2.21 -0.30 13.00
N PHE A 25 3.32 -0.22 12.26
CA PHE A 25 4.49 0.57 12.65
C PHE A 25 4.19 2.08 12.68
N PHE A 26 3.57 2.60 11.61
CA PHE A 26 3.22 4.02 11.52
C PHE A 26 2.26 4.46 12.64
N SER A 27 1.33 3.60 13.03
CA SER A 27 0.35 3.89 14.09
C SER A 27 1.02 4.15 15.44
N GLN A 28 2.11 3.45 15.76
CA GLN A 28 2.87 3.64 17.00
C GLN A 28 3.60 4.99 17.01
N LEU A 29 4.27 5.35 15.91
CA LEU A 29 4.94 6.65 15.78
C LEU A 29 3.95 7.82 15.83
N ILE A 30 2.79 7.66 15.18
CA ILE A 30 1.69 8.62 15.22
C ILE A 30 1.20 8.79 16.66
N GLY A 31 0.96 7.68 17.38
CA GLY A 31 0.55 7.70 18.78
C GLY A 31 1.55 8.46 19.66
N LEU A 32 2.85 8.23 19.44
CA LEU A 32 3.91 8.94 20.15
C LEU A 32 3.91 10.45 19.84
N SER A 33 3.73 10.83 18.57
CA SER A 33 3.62 12.24 18.16
C SER A 33 2.38 12.92 18.78
N LEU A 34 1.24 12.24 18.82
CA LEU A 34 0.04 12.74 19.47
C LEU A 34 0.25 12.91 20.97
N PHE A 35 0.87 11.93 21.64
CA PHE A 35 1.20 12.01 23.06
C PHE A 35 2.07 13.23 23.37
N TYR A 36 3.17 13.44 22.63
CA TYR A 36 4.02 14.62 22.84
C TYR A 36 3.31 15.92 22.51
N SER A 37 2.46 15.93 21.49
CA SER A 37 1.65 17.11 21.15
C SER A 37 0.73 17.51 22.32
N VAL A 38 0.01 16.55 22.90
CA VAL A 38 -0.89 16.78 24.03
C VAL A 38 -0.10 17.13 25.30
N TYR A 39 0.95 16.39 25.61
CA TYR A 39 1.81 16.64 26.77
C TYR A 39 2.45 18.04 26.73
N GLY A 40 2.83 18.52 25.54
CA GLY A 40 3.38 19.85 25.32
C GLY A 40 2.40 21.00 25.62
N LEU A 41 1.09 20.75 25.51
CA LEU A 41 0.05 21.73 25.88
C LEU A 41 -0.01 21.95 27.40
N PHE A 42 0.21 20.90 28.19
CA PHE A 42 0.15 20.95 29.65
C PHE A 42 1.45 21.44 30.31
N LYS A 43 2.60 21.30 29.65
CA LYS A 43 3.92 21.69 30.19
C LYS A 43 4.53 22.89 29.45
N LYS A 44 3.91 24.07 29.62
CA LYS A 44 4.31 25.33 28.94
C LYS A 44 5.80 25.66 29.07
N GLU A 45 6.42 25.46 30.24
CA GLU A 45 7.84 25.76 30.47
C GLU A 45 8.81 24.91 29.61
N LYS A 46 8.42 23.67 29.28
CA LYS A 46 9.23 22.75 28.46
C LYS A 46 8.71 22.60 27.03
N SER A 47 7.69 23.38 26.66
CA SER A 47 6.97 23.25 25.40
C SER A 47 7.89 23.32 24.17
N ARG A 48 8.93 24.18 24.19
CA ARG A 48 9.89 24.28 23.08
C ARG A 48 10.65 22.98 22.81
N ARG A 49 11.15 22.29 23.86
CA ARG A 49 11.86 21.02 23.72
C ARG A 49 10.91 19.90 23.26
N ILE A 50 9.70 19.88 23.80
CA ILE A 50 8.67 18.90 23.44
C ILE A 50 8.27 19.07 21.96
N ASN A 51 8.05 20.30 21.51
CA ASN A 51 7.72 20.60 20.13
C ASN A 51 8.85 20.23 19.16
N PHE A 52 10.12 20.42 19.57
CA PHE A 52 11.27 20.01 18.77
C PHE A 52 11.33 18.48 18.60
N VAL A 53 11.16 17.73 19.69
CA VAL A 53 11.11 16.25 19.64
C VAL A 53 9.95 15.78 18.76
N ASN A 54 8.76 16.37 18.94
CA ASN A 54 7.58 16.04 18.15
C ASN A 54 7.79 16.35 16.65
N GLY A 55 8.43 17.49 16.33
CA GLY A 55 8.82 17.82 14.97
C GLY A 55 9.74 16.77 14.36
N GLY A 56 10.74 16.30 15.10
CA GLY A 56 11.63 15.22 14.68
C GLY A 56 10.88 13.91 14.40
N ILE A 57 9.91 13.53 15.24
CA ILE A 57 9.06 12.35 15.03
C ILE A 57 8.24 12.52 13.75
N ILE A 58 7.65 13.69 13.51
CA ILE A 58 6.86 13.96 12.30
C ILE A 58 7.75 13.86 11.05
N THR A 59 8.94 14.46 11.07
CA THR A 59 9.90 14.36 9.97
C THR A 59 10.29 12.90 9.71
N LEU A 60 10.54 12.12 10.77
CA LEU A 60 10.84 10.69 10.65
C LEU A 60 9.69 9.93 9.99
N ILE A 61 8.44 10.16 10.41
CA ILE A 61 7.25 9.53 9.82
C ILE A 61 7.18 9.83 8.32
N ILE A 62 7.41 11.08 7.91
CA ILE A 62 7.37 11.47 6.49
C ILE A 62 8.44 10.73 5.69
N ILE A 63 9.69 10.75 6.16
CA ILE A 63 10.81 10.07 5.48
C ILE A 63 10.52 8.59 5.34
N MET A 64 10.09 7.94 6.43
CA MET A 64 9.80 6.52 6.43
C MET A 64 8.61 6.17 5.54
N PHE A 65 7.59 7.03 5.49
CA PHE A 65 6.45 6.81 4.60
C PHE A 65 6.87 6.89 3.14
N VAL A 66 7.71 7.85 2.77
CA VAL A 66 8.25 7.96 1.39
C VAL A 66 9.06 6.73 1.02
N ILE A 67 9.89 6.21 1.92
CA ILE A 67 10.67 4.97 1.70
C ILE A 67 9.75 3.73 1.63
N ALA A 68 8.62 3.75 2.33
CA ALA A 68 7.66 2.65 2.35
C ALA A 68 6.70 2.66 1.15
N ILE A 69 6.76 3.65 0.26
CA ILE A 69 5.92 3.68 -0.95
C ILE A 69 6.42 2.58 -1.90
N PRO A 70 5.58 1.59 -2.26
CA PRO A 70 5.91 0.64 -3.31
C PRO A 70 6.03 1.32 -4.69
N ASP A 71 6.87 0.77 -5.56
CA ASP A 71 7.09 1.31 -6.91
C ASP A 71 5.85 1.21 -7.80
N TYR A 72 4.96 0.25 -7.52
CA TYR A 72 3.73 0.03 -8.28
C TYR A 72 2.50 0.21 -7.39
N THR A 73 1.54 0.97 -7.91
CA THR A 73 0.19 1.06 -7.34
C THR A 73 -0.67 -0.13 -7.77
N TYR A 74 -1.81 -0.32 -7.10
CA TYR A 74 -2.80 -1.32 -7.52
C TYR A 74 -3.30 -1.08 -8.96
N LYS A 75 -3.44 0.19 -9.35
CA LYS A 75 -3.90 0.55 -10.70
C LYS A 75 -2.86 0.20 -11.75
N GLU A 76 -1.60 0.52 -11.52
CA GLU A 76 -0.50 0.18 -12.43
C GLU A 76 -0.32 -1.33 -12.55
N SER A 77 -0.46 -2.05 -11.44
CA SER A 77 -0.40 -3.51 -11.43
C SER A 77 -1.47 -4.15 -12.31
N ARG A 78 -2.68 -3.59 -12.33
CA ARG A 78 -3.72 -4.01 -13.28
C ARG A 78 -3.34 -3.74 -14.73
N GLN A 79 -2.72 -2.59 -15.00
CA GLN A 79 -2.27 -2.24 -16.35
C GLN A 79 -1.16 -3.18 -16.84
N ILE A 80 -0.22 -3.52 -15.96
CA ILE A 80 0.88 -4.46 -16.24
C ILE A 80 0.33 -5.84 -16.59
N VAL A 81 -0.62 -6.35 -15.80
CA VAL A 81 -1.30 -7.64 -16.06
C VAL A 81 -2.11 -7.60 -17.36
N ALA A 82 -2.77 -6.49 -17.66
CA ALA A 82 -3.48 -6.32 -18.93
C ALA A 82 -2.55 -6.34 -20.13
N SER A 83 -1.43 -5.60 -20.07
CA SER A 83 -0.46 -5.55 -21.16
C SER A 83 0.23 -6.89 -21.39
N ASP A 84 0.55 -7.62 -20.31
CA ASP A 84 1.13 -8.96 -20.40
C ASP A 84 0.15 -9.94 -21.08
N TYR A 85 -1.12 -9.88 -20.70
CA TYR A 85 -2.16 -10.72 -21.29
C TYR A 85 -2.42 -10.40 -22.78
N LEU A 86 -2.54 -9.12 -23.13
CA LEU A 86 -2.75 -8.66 -24.52
C LEU A 86 -1.60 -9.12 -25.42
N GLY A 87 -0.35 -9.00 -24.96
CA GLY A 87 0.83 -9.44 -25.71
C GLY A 87 0.91 -10.95 -25.92
N GLN A 88 0.36 -11.74 -24.99
CA GLN A 88 0.34 -13.20 -25.11
C GLN A 88 -0.77 -13.73 -26.02
N LYS A 89 -1.94 -13.06 -26.01
CA LYS A 89 -3.16 -13.54 -26.69
C LYS A 89 -3.47 -12.84 -28.01
N ASN A 90 -2.74 -11.78 -28.38
CA ASN A 90 -3.02 -10.95 -29.56
C ASN A 90 -4.49 -10.51 -29.63
N THR A 91 -5.06 -10.10 -28.49
CA THR A 91 -6.41 -9.54 -28.41
C THR A 91 -6.32 -8.01 -28.29
N ASP A 92 -7.38 -7.29 -28.67
CA ASP A 92 -7.41 -5.82 -28.61
C ASP A 92 -8.03 -5.28 -27.31
N THR A 93 -8.77 -6.12 -26.58
CA THR A 93 -9.50 -5.74 -25.38
C THR A 93 -9.35 -6.78 -24.26
N VAL A 94 -9.35 -6.29 -23.02
CA VAL A 94 -9.36 -7.12 -21.79
C VAL A 94 -10.38 -6.54 -20.84
N ASP A 95 -11.33 -7.36 -20.40
CA ASP A 95 -12.18 -7.02 -19.27
C ASP A 95 -11.47 -7.41 -17.97
N MET A 96 -11.36 -6.46 -17.06
CA MET A 96 -10.74 -6.64 -15.76
C MET A 96 -11.74 -6.26 -14.67
N PRO A 97 -12.52 -7.21 -14.14
CA PRO A 97 -13.43 -6.91 -13.05
C PRO A 97 -12.66 -6.45 -11.81
N ILE A 98 -13.27 -5.54 -11.05
CA ILE A 98 -12.75 -5.17 -9.73
C ILE A 98 -13.12 -6.31 -8.77
N LEU A 99 -12.11 -6.97 -8.24
CA LEU A 99 -12.30 -8.03 -7.24
C LEU A 99 -12.61 -7.43 -5.86
N ASP A 100 -13.43 -8.14 -5.08
CA ASP A 100 -13.78 -7.75 -3.70
C ASP A 100 -12.55 -7.66 -2.79
N LYS A 101 -11.61 -8.59 -3.00
CA LYS A 101 -10.30 -8.61 -2.36
C LYS A 101 -9.27 -8.11 -3.36
N LYS A 102 -8.46 -7.13 -2.95
CA LYS A 102 -7.43 -6.50 -3.80
C LYS A 102 -6.03 -7.00 -3.51
N THR A 103 -5.85 -7.80 -2.47
CA THR A 103 -4.55 -8.35 -2.06
C THR A 103 -4.65 -9.82 -1.67
N VAL A 104 -3.52 -10.51 -1.76
CA VAL A 104 -3.31 -11.86 -1.26
C VAL A 104 -2.05 -11.89 -0.38
N PRO A 105 -2.03 -12.62 0.74
CA PRO A 105 -0.84 -12.76 1.56
C PRO A 105 0.25 -13.54 0.83
N THR A 106 1.51 -13.21 1.12
CA THR A 106 2.71 -13.92 0.66
C THR A 106 3.64 -14.18 1.84
N ASN A 107 4.58 -15.11 1.68
CA ASN A 107 5.64 -15.36 2.67
C ASN A 107 6.94 -14.61 2.31
N SER A 108 6.94 -13.84 1.22
CA SER A 108 8.10 -13.04 0.81
C SER A 108 8.18 -11.77 1.65
N SER A 109 9.00 -11.81 2.72
CA SER A 109 9.26 -10.61 3.53
C SER A 109 10.23 -9.68 2.81
N SER A 110 9.69 -8.72 2.08
CA SER A 110 10.51 -7.75 1.33
C SER A 110 10.83 -6.50 2.14
N SER A 111 9.99 -6.10 3.10
CA SER A 111 10.27 -4.97 3.99
C SER A 111 9.43 -5.02 5.27
N TRP A 112 10.01 -4.62 6.40
CA TRP A 112 9.32 -4.43 7.68
C TRP A 112 8.28 -3.28 7.68
N LEU A 113 8.33 -2.41 6.66
CA LEU A 113 7.38 -1.30 6.48
C LEU A 113 6.18 -1.68 5.61
N LEU A 114 6.23 -2.82 4.95
CA LEU A 114 5.18 -3.34 4.09
C LEU A 114 4.60 -4.59 4.74
N TYR A 115 3.31 -4.84 4.52
CA TYR A 115 2.77 -6.17 4.76
C TYR A 115 3.20 -7.10 3.63
N ASP A 116 3.39 -8.37 3.96
CA ASP A 116 3.70 -9.41 2.99
C ASP A 116 2.43 -9.72 2.17
N GLN A 117 2.10 -8.82 1.25
CA GLN A 117 0.91 -8.85 0.42
C GLN A 117 1.26 -8.54 -1.04
N LEU A 118 0.65 -9.30 -1.95
CA LEU A 118 0.68 -9.05 -3.39
C LEU A 118 -0.66 -8.48 -3.83
N TYR A 119 -0.69 -7.71 -4.91
CA TYR A 119 -1.93 -7.24 -5.51
C TYR A 119 -2.64 -8.36 -6.25
N TYR A 120 -3.93 -8.51 -6.01
CA TYR A 120 -4.77 -9.53 -6.62
C TYR A 120 -5.58 -8.94 -7.78
N VAL A 121 -5.38 -9.47 -8.98
CA VAL A 121 -5.96 -8.96 -10.23
C VAL A 121 -6.67 -10.09 -10.97
N GLY A 122 -7.89 -9.81 -11.46
CA GLY A 122 -8.67 -10.72 -12.28
C GLY A 122 -8.79 -10.20 -13.71
N ILE A 123 -8.66 -11.10 -14.68
CA ILE A 123 -8.96 -10.89 -16.09
C ILE A 123 -10.07 -11.85 -16.50
N LYS A 124 -11.07 -11.35 -17.21
CA LYS A 124 -12.06 -12.19 -17.89
C LYS A 124 -11.59 -12.45 -19.32
N ASP A 125 -11.34 -13.72 -19.64
CA ASP A 125 -11.03 -14.15 -20.99
C ASP A 125 -12.33 -14.43 -21.77
N ASP A 126 -12.67 -13.55 -22.72
CA ASP A 126 -13.85 -13.69 -23.57
C ASP A 126 -13.78 -14.91 -24.50
N GLN A 127 -12.56 -15.39 -24.86
CA GLN A 127 -12.42 -16.55 -25.74
C GLN A 127 -12.73 -17.87 -25.03
N GLN A 128 -12.35 -17.98 -23.76
CA GLN A 128 -12.52 -19.20 -22.96
C GLN A 128 -13.71 -19.10 -21.99
N ASN A 129 -14.31 -17.92 -21.87
CA ASN A 129 -15.33 -17.58 -20.87
C ASN A 129 -14.90 -17.96 -19.44
N GLN A 130 -13.62 -17.73 -19.14
CA GLN A 130 -12.98 -18.10 -17.87
C GLN A 130 -12.34 -16.88 -17.22
N MET A 131 -12.33 -16.88 -15.89
CA MET A 131 -11.61 -15.88 -15.10
C MET A 131 -10.18 -16.37 -14.85
N LEU A 132 -9.20 -15.54 -15.21
CA LEU A 132 -7.80 -15.75 -14.92
C LEU A 132 -7.39 -14.84 -13.76
N TYR A 133 -6.60 -15.39 -12.84
CA TYR A 133 -6.20 -14.69 -11.63
C TYR A 133 -4.69 -14.50 -11.62
N TYR A 134 -4.27 -13.31 -11.20
CA TYR A 134 -2.88 -12.91 -11.14
C TYR A 134 -2.58 -12.27 -9.78
N ALA A 135 -1.40 -12.53 -9.27
CA ALA A 135 -0.80 -11.82 -8.16
C ALA A 135 0.36 -10.96 -8.69
N VAL A 136 0.46 -9.70 -8.24
CA VAL A 136 1.52 -8.78 -8.65
C VAL A 136 2.28 -8.28 -7.44
N ASP A 137 3.60 -8.38 -7.50
CA ASP A 137 4.48 -7.80 -6.48
C ASP A 137 4.43 -6.26 -6.53
N PRO A 138 4.04 -5.59 -5.44
CA PRO A 138 3.92 -4.13 -5.39
C PRO A 138 5.26 -3.39 -5.49
N ILE A 139 6.38 -4.07 -5.19
CA ILE A 139 7.73 -3.52 -5.23
C ILE A 139 8.36 -3.80 -6.59
N GLN A 140 8.30 -5.04 -7.05
CA GLN A 140 9.03 -5.45 -8.27
C GLN A 140 8.19 -5.41 -9.54
N GLY A 141 6.86 -5.29 -9.42
CA GLY A 141 5.94 -5.44 -10.55
C GLY A 141 5.91 -6.87 -11.12
N ARG A 142 6.48 -7.84 -10.41
CA ARG A 142 6.56 -9.23 -10.86
C ARG A 142 5.16 -9.83 -10.88
N ILE A 143 4.77 -10.36 -12.04
CA ILE A 143 3.48 -11.02 -12.25
C ILE A 143 3.62 -12.51 -11.94
N LEU A 144 2.65 -13.05 -11.20
CA LEU A 144 2.49 -14.47 -10.92
C LEU A 144 1.08 -14.87 -11.33
N LYS A 145 0.95 -15.77 -12.30
CA LYS A 145 -0.35 -16.34 -12.65
C LYS A 145 -0.74 -17.37 -11.59
N LEU A 146 -2.00 -17.33 -11.17
CA LEU A 146 -2.58 -18.26 -10.22
C LEU A 146 -3.43 -19.28 -10.97
N ASP A 147 -3.28 -20.56 -10.63
CA ASP A 147 -4.05 -21.64 -11.25
C ASP A 147 -5.52 -21.63 -10.79
N GLN A 148 -5.79 -21.05 -9.62
CA GLN A 148 -7.10 -21.00 -8.97
C GLN A 148 -7.31 -19.63 -8.30
N PRO A 149 -8.57 -19.21 -8.07
CA PRO A 149 -8.83 -18.04 -7.24
C PRO A 149 -8.28 -18.26 -5.84
N PHE A 150 -7.67 -17.21 -5.27
CA PHE A 150 -7.12 -17.29 -3.91
C PHE A 150 -8.19 -17.27 -2.82
N TRP A 151 -9.32 -16.60 -3.08
CA TRP A 151 -10.43 -16.40 -2.16
C TRP A 151 -11.66 -17.19 -2.57
#